data_AF-A0A9W5XZ97-F1
#
_entry.id   AF-A0A9W5XZ97-F1
#
_cell.length_a   1.000
_cell.length_b   1.000
_cell.length_c   1.000
_cell.angle_alpha   90.00
_cell.angle_beta   90.00
_cell.angle_gamma   90.00
#
_symmetry.space_group_name_H-M   'P 1'
#
loop_
_entity.id
_entity.type
_entity.pdbx_description
1 polymer ?
#
loop_
_entity_poly.entity_id
_entity_poly.type
_entity_poly.pdbx_seq_one_letter_code
_entity_poly.pdbx_strand_id
1 'polypeptide(L)'
;MYSYYKKIDVEEQMLFDSEIARLFKIYSVANKKDFGEVIGKPHYALVKVILDEYIKENNIELEELYYPTYLGMGQVYPESVYNPAIERFLEEHYWYDLTQTYTSKDGKEYKFVWVKNRI
;
A
#
# COMPACT_ATOMS: atom_id res chain seq x y z
N MET A 1 3.21 36.30 4.60
CA MET A 1 3.60 34.96 5.07
C MET A 1 4.48 34.37 3.98
N TYR A 2 5.79 34.23 4.23
CA TYR A 2 6.72 33.67 3.25
C TYR A 2 6.73 32.15 3.42
N SER A 3 6.13 31.45 2.48
CA SER A 3 6.19 29.99 2.43
C SER A 3 7.52 29.60 1.80
N TYR A 4 8.46 29.14 2.63
CA TYR A 4 9.71 28.57 2.14
C TYR A 4 9.43 27.13 1.69
N TYR A 5 9.40 26.89 0.37
CA TYR A 5 9.32 25.55 -0.18
C TYR A 5 10.72 25.15 -0.66
N LYS A 6 11.35 24.19 0.01
CA LYS A 6 12.56 23.53 -0.50
C LYS A 6 12.09 22.51 -1.53
N LYS A 7 12.37 22.77 -2.81
CA LYS A 7 12.17 21.78 -3.87
C LYS A 7 13.17 20.64 -3.63
N ILE A 8 12.67 19.45 -3.34
CA ILE A 8 13.46 18.23 -3.27
C ILE A 8 13.29 17.57 -4.63
N ASP A 9 14.34 17.60 -5.46
CA ASP A 9 14.40 16.78 -6.65
C ASP A 9 14.79 15.37 -6.19
N VAL A 10 13.81 14.46 -6.17
CA VAL A 10 14.02 13.04 -5.89
C VAL A 10 14.08 12.30 -7.22
N GLU A 11 15.12 11.50 -7.42
CA GLU A 11 15.31 10.69 -8.63
C GLU A 11 14.34 9.50 -8.73
N GLU A 12 13.62 9.25 -7.64
CA GLU A 12 12.80 8.06 -7.43
C GLU A 12 11.33 8.43 -7.22
N GLN A 13 10.42 7.58 -7.72
CA GLN A 13 8.99 7.76 -7.53
C GLN A 13 8.61 7.56 -6.07
N MET A 14 7.96 8.57 -5.49
CA MET A 14 7.40 8.54 -4.15
C MET A 14 5.88 8.43 -4.24
N LEU A 15 5.29 7.44 -3.57
CA LEU A 15 3.85 7.20 -3.59
C LEU A 15 3.26 7.11 -2.19
N PHE A 16 2.02 7.58 -2.04
CA PHE A 16 1.22 7.29 -0.85
C PHE A 16 0.81 5.81 -0.83
N ASP A 17 0.58 5.25 0.36
CA ASP A 17 0.02 3.92 0.57
C ASP A 17 -1.26 3.64 -0.25
N SER A 18 -2.13 4.65 -0.39
CA SER A 18 -3.34 4.56 -1.20
C SER A 18 -3.09 4.53 -2.71
N GLU A 19 -2.00 5.14 -3.18
CA GLU A 19 -1.58 5.10 -4.59
C GLU A 19 -0.93 3.76 -4.91
N ILE A 20 -0.08 3.27 -4.00
CA ILE A 20 0.52 1.93 -4.07
C ILE A 20 -0.60 0.88 -4.10
N ALA A 21 -1.59 0.97 -3.21
CA ALA A 21 -2.74 0.06 -3.21
C ALA A 21 -3.48 0.03 -4.56
N ARG A 22 -3.63 1.18 -5.24
CA ARG A 22 -4.23 1.24 -6.59
C ARG A 22 -3.32 0.63 -7.65
N LEU A 23 -2.02 0.96 -7.61
CA LEU A 23 -1.01 0.50 -8.55
C LEU A 23 -0.95 -1.04 -8.58
N PHE A 24 -0.93 -1.67 -7.40
CA PHE A 24 -0.87 -3.13 -7.25
C PHE A 24 -2.24 -3.80 -7.15
N LYS A 25 -3.33 -3.04 -7.31
CA LYS A 25 -4.72 -3.51 -7.29
C LYS A 25 -5.09 -4.29 -6.02
N ILE A 26 -4.68 -3.78 -4.86
CA ILE A 26 -5.00 -4.30 -3.53
C ILE A 26 -6.17 -3.50 -2.96
N TYR A 27 -7.34 -4.12 -2.88
CA TYR A 27 -8.59 -3.47 -2.48
C TYR A 27 -9.19 -4.09 -1.24
N SER A 28 -9.94 -3.30 -0.47
CA SER A 28 -10.76 -3.83 0.62
C SER A 28 -11.91 -4.66 0.04
N VAL A 29 -12.47 -5.55 0.84
CA VAL A 29 -13.71 -6.24 0.44
C VAL A 29 -14.89 -5.26 0.53
N ALA A 30 -15.66 -5.12 -0.54
CA ALA A 30 -16.93 -4.38 -0.54
C ALA A 30 -18.09 -5.29 -0.09
N ASN A 31 -19.09 -4.70 0.57
CA ASN A 31 -20.34 -5.39 0.86
C ASN A 31 -21.17 -5.53 -0.42
N LYS A 32 -21.65 -6.74 -0.68
CA LYS A 32 -22.47 -7.18 -1.84
C LYS A 32 -23.81 -6.45 -2.08
N LYS A 33 -24.08 -5.31 -1.43
CA LYS A 33 -25.43 -4.75 -1.36
C LYS A 33 -25.87 -3.98 -2.60
N ASP A 34 -24.95 -3.54 -3.46
CA ASP A 34 -25.33 -2.81 -4.67
C ASP A 34 -24.50 -3.35 -5.85
N PHE A 35 -25.12 -4.18 -6.70
CA PHE A 35 -24.64 -4.52 -8.05
C PHE A 35 -23.33 -5.34 -8.19
N GLY A 36 -23.12 -6.37 -7.37
CA GLY A 36 -22.25 -7.49 -7.76
C GLY A 36 -20.73 -7.25 -7.72
N GLU A 37 -20.27 -6.10 -7.22
CA GLU A 37 -18.83 -5.83 -7.05
C GLU A 37 -18.36 -6.20 -5.63
N VAL A 38 -17.36 -7.08 -5.53
CA VAL A 38 -16.66 -7.45 -4.27
C VAL A 38 -15.48 -6.50 -4.00
N ILE A 39 -15.18 -5.59 -4.94
CA ILE A 39 -14.02 -4.70 -4.91
C ILE A 39 -14.41 -3.41 -4.19
N GLY A 40 -13.79 -3.17 -3.04
CA GLY A 40 -13.95 -1.95 -2.26
C GLY A 40 -12.93 -0.87 -2.61
N LYS A 41 -12.63 -0.03 -1.62
CA LYS A 41 -11.65 1.06 -1.77
C LYS A 41 -10.23 0.50 -1.73
N PRO A 42 -9.22 1.23 -2.25
CA PRO A 42 -7.82 0.82 -2.11
C PRO A 42 -7.49 0.54 -0.65
N HIS A 43 -6.86 -0.60 -0.38
CA HIS A 43 -6.63 -1.06 0.99
C HIS A 43 -5.35 -0.46 1.59
N TYR A 44 -5.30 0.87 1.67
CA TYR A 44 -4.12 1.61 2.14
C TYR A 44 -3.59 1.14 3.52
N ALA A 45 -4.49 0.78 4.45
CA ALA A 45 -4.11 0.25 5.75
C ALA A 45 -3.34 -1.09 5.68
N LEU A 46 -3.68 -1.97 4.74
CA LEU A 46 -2.97 -3.22 4.53
C LEU A 46 -1.62 -2.96 3.87
N VAL A 47 -1.58 -2.08 2.86
CA VAL A 47 -0.33 -1.67 2.22
C VAL A 47 0.64 -1.10 3.24
N LYS A 48 0.19 -0.21 4.11
CA LYS A 48 1.04 0.33 5.18
C LYS A 48 1.65 -0.78 6.04
N VAL A 49 0.86 -1.76 6.44
CA VAL A 49 1.33 -2.90 7.24
C VAL A 49 2.37 -3.73 6.50
N ILE A 50 2.15 -4.01 5.21
CA ILE A 50 3.11 -4.75 4.37
C ILE A 50 4.45 -4.00 4.32
N LEU A 51 4.40 -2.69 4.10
CA LEU A 51 5.60 -1.85 4.02
C LEU A 51 6.34 -1.79 5.36
N ASP A 52 5.61 -1.55 6.46
CA ASP A 52 6.18 -1.47 7.80
C ASP A 52 6.85 -2.80 8.22
N GLU A 53 6.21 -3.94 7.90
CA GLU A 53 6.79 -5.26 8.14
C GLU A 53 8.03 -5.52 7.29
N TYR A 54 8.00 -5.17 6.01
CA TYR A 54 9.13 -5.34 5.09
C TYR A 54 10.35 -4.50 5.53
N ILE A 55 10.14 -3.22 5.86
CA ILE A 55 11.21 -2.33 6.34
C ILE A 55 11.86 -2.92 7.60
N LYS A 56 11.04 -3.38 8.54
CA LYS A 56 11.50 -3.96 9.81
C LYS A 56 12.24 -5.29 9.61
N GLU A 57 11.74 -6.17 8.76
CA GLU A 57 12.38 -7.46 8.47
C GLU A 57 13.77 -7.31 7.85
N ASN A 58 13.91 -6.33 6.96
CA ASN A 58 15.13 -6.13 6.19
C ASN A 58 16.08 -5.11 6.83
N ASN A 59 15.74 -4.57 8.01
CA ASN A 59 16.48 -3.50 8.70
C ASN A 59 16.81 -2.32 7.77
N ILE A 60 15.83 -1.89 6.97
CA ILE A 60 16.01 -0.78 6.03
C ILE A 60 15.98 0.53 6.82
N GLU A 61 17.05 1.31 6.74
CA GLU A 61 17.06 2.69 7.22
C GLU A 61 16.31 3.57 6.22
N LEU A 62 15.05 3.87 6.54
CA LEU A 62 14.19 4.72 5.72
C LEU A 62 13.89 6.03 6.47
N GLU A 63 14.19 7.16 5.84
CA GLU A 63 13.76 8.47 6.34
C GLU A 63 12.23 8.61 6.16
N GLU A 64 11.54 9.09 7.20
CA GLU A 64 10.10 9.35 7.09
C GLU A 64 9.84 10.58 6.21
N LEU A 65 9.33 10.34 5.00
CA LEU A 65 8.99 11.40 4.05
C LEU A 65 7.48 11.65 4.04
N TYR A 66 7.11 12.92 3.93
CA TYR A 66 5.72 13.35 3.96
C TYR A 66 5.42 14.38 2.86
N TYR A 67 4.33 14.16 2.13
CA TYR A 67 3.81 15.09 1.13
C TYR A 67 2.50 15.74 1.60
N PRO A 68 2.24 17.00 1.20
CA PRO A 68 0.99 17.68 1.53
C PRO A 68 -0.21 17.02 0.82
N THR A 69 -1.32 16.92 1.54
CA THR A 69 -2.61 16.43 1.06
C THR A 69 -3.72 17.44 1.42
N TYR A 70 -4.91 17.27 0.87
CA TYR A 70 -6.07 18.12 1.23
C TYR A 70 -6.47 18.01 2.71
N LEU A 71 -6.08 16.94 3.41
CA LEU A 71 -6.36 16.71 4.84
C LEU A 71 -5.18 17.04 5.77
N GLY A 72 -4.04 17.48 5.24
CA GLY A 72 -2.84 17.74 6.03
C GLY A 72 -1.59 17.16 5.37
N MET A 73 -0.89 16.26 6.05
CA MET A 73 0.32 15.60 5.55
C MET A 73 0.07 14.09 5.49
N GLY A 74 0.58 13.44 4.44
CA GLY A 74 0.55 11.98 4.30
C GLY A 74 1.96 11.44 4.11
N GLN A 75 2.24 10.28 4.69
CA GLN A 75 3.51 9.59 4.51
C GLN A 75 3.61 9.04 3.08
N VAL A 76 4.78 9.15 2.47
CA VAL A 76 5.09 8.58 1.16
C VAL A 76 6.25 7.60 1.26
N TYR A 77 6.28 6.67 0.31
CA TYR A 77 7.28 5.60 0.27
C TYR A 77 8.01 5.61 -1.08
N PRO A 78 9.33 5.38 -1.10
CA PRO A 78 10.12 5.23 -2.32
C PRO A 78 9.86 3.91 -3.02
N GLU A 79 10.03 3.90 -4.34
CA GLU A 79 9.88 2.71 -5.21
C GLU A 79 10.76 1.54 -4.80
N SER A 80 12.01 1.79 -4.44
CA SER A 80 13.00 0.83 -3.93
C SER A 80 12.53 0.12 -2.66
N VAL A 81 11.56 0.68 -1.93
CA VAL A 81 10.93 0.03 -0.79
C VAL A 81 9.59 -0.57 -1.19
N TYR A 82 8.67 0.21 -1.78
CA TYR A 82 7.31 -0.29 -1.98
C TYR A 82 7.23 -1.39 -3.03
N ASN A 83 8.02 -1.31 -4.10
CA ASN A 83 7.92 -2.27 -5.20
C ASN A 83 8.33 -3.69 -4.73
N PRO A 84 9.54 -3.90 -4.19
CA PRO A 84 9.94 -5.23 -3.73
C PRO A 84 9.11 -5.72 -2.53
N ALA A 85 8.65 -4.82 -1.65
CA ALA A 85 7.80 -5.20 -0.52
C ALA A 85 6.46 -5.79 -0.98
N ILE A 86 5.79 -5.13 -1.93
CA ILE A 86 4.50 -5.57 -2.43
C ILE A 86 4.65 -6.79 -3.34
N GLU A 87 5.67 -6.84 -4.20
CA GLU A 87 5.95 -8.03 -5.03
C GLU A 87 6.18 -9.26 -4.16
N ARG A 88 7.04 -9.16 -3.15
CA ARG A 88 7.29 -10.26 -2.19
C ARG A 88 6.01 -10.68 -1.48
N PHE A 89 5.22 -9.73 -1.00
CA PHE A 89 3.94 -10.04 -0.36
C PHE A 89 3.00 -10.82 -1.29
N LEU A 90 2.85 -10.39 -2.55
CA LEU A 90 1.96 -11.03 -3.52
C LEU A 90 2.47 -12.41 -3.97
N GLU A 91 3.79 -12.61 -4.03
CA GLU A 91 4.41 -13.91 -4.32
C GLU A 91 4.20 -14.92 -3.19
N GLU A 92 4.41 -14.50 -1.94
CA GLU A 92 4.23 -15.35 -0.76
C GLU A 92 2.76 -15.73 -0.53
N HIS A 93 1.83 -14.86 -0.93
CA HIS A 93 0.40 -14.98 -0.65
C HIS A 93 -0.41 -15.29 -1.93
N TYR A 94 0.17 -16.07 -2.84
CA TYR A 94 -0.45 -16.43 -4.12
C TYR A 94 -1.70 -17.29 -3.93
N TRP A 95 -2.89 -16.69 -4.02
CA TRP A 95 -4.15 -17.35 -3.67
C TRP A 95 -5.16 -17.36 -4.83
N TYR A 96 -5.79 -18.53 -5.01
CA TYR A 96 -6.81 -18.79 -6.04
C TYR A 96 -8.18 -18.16 -5.71
N ASP A 97 -8.37 -17.69 -4.47
CA ASP A 97 -9.61 -17.12 -3.99
C ASP A 97 -9.71 -15.61 -4.26
N LEU A 98 -10.94 -15.18 -4.59
CA LEU A 98 -11.26 -13.79 -4.90
C LEU A 98 -11.15 -12.87 -3.68
N THR A 99 -11.40 -13.42 -2.49
CA THR A 99 -11.26 -12.72 -1.21
C THR A 99 -10.19 -13.40 -0.38
N GLN A 100 -9.30 -12.59 0.17
CA GLN A 100 -8.07 -13.00 0.79
C GLN A 100 -8.02 -12.44 2.22
N THR A 101 -7.40 -13.17 3.14
CA THR A 101 -7.18 -12.70 4.51
C THR A 101 -5.72 -12.83 4.85
N TYR A 102 -5.10 -11.71 5.21
CA TYR A 102 -3.73 -11.67 5.69
C TYR A 102 -3.73 -11.37 7.18
N THR A 103 -2.93 -12.12 7.94
CA THR A 103 -2.70 -11.88 9.37
C THR A 103 -1.31 -11.28 9.52
N SER A 104 -1.24 -10.04 9.98
CA SER A 104 0.03 -9.36 10.27
C SER A 104 0.75 -10.00 11.45
N LYS A 105 2.03 -9.67 11.61
CA LYS A 105 2.88 -10.16 12.69
C LYS A 105 2.44 -9.72 14.08
N ASP A 106 1.68 -8.63 14.18
CA ASP A 106 1.03 -8.21 15.43
C ASP A 106 -0.32 -8.90 15.68
N GLY A 107 -0.72 -9.84 14.82
CA GLY A 107 -1.92 -10.67 14.95
C GLY A 107 -3.20 -10.03 14.42
N LYS A 108 -3.14 -8.86 13.77
CA LYS A 108 -4.33 -8.23 13.17
C LYS A 108 -4.66 -8.86 11.82
N GLU A 109 -5.94 -9.00 11.53
CA GLU A 109 -6.41 -9.56 10.27
C GLU A 109 -6.88 -8.48 9.30
N TYR A 110 -6.51 -8.63 8.04
CA TYR A 110 -6.84 -7.74 6.93
C TYR A 110 -7.49 -8.53 5.82
N LYS A 111 -8.74 -8.20 5.49
CA LYS A 111 -9.48 -8.83 4.39
C LYS A 111 -9.37 -7.98 3.14
N PHE A 112 -8.89 -8.57 2.06
CA PHE A 112 -8.63 -7.86 0.82
C PHE A 112 -8.99 -8.67 -0.43
N VAL A 113 -9.01 -7.98 -1.56
CA VAL A 113 -9.16 -8.51 -2.91
C VAL A 113 -7.94 -8.06 -3.69
N TRP A 114 -7.28 -9.01 -4.36
CA TRP A 114 -6.20 -8.73 -5.29
C TRP A 114 -6.62 -9.10 -6.71
N VAL A 115 -6.58 -8.12 -7.62
CA VAL A 115 -7.00 -8.33 -9.01
C VAL A 115 -5.77 -8.57 -9.87
N LYS A 116 -5.39 -9.84 -10.06
CA LYS A 116 -4.28 -10.20 -10.96
C LYS A 116 -4.63 -9.80 -12.40
N ASN A 117 -3.72 -9.13 -13.09
CA ASN A 117 -3.82 -8.99 -14.55
C ASN A 117 -3.74 -10.39 -15.17
N ARG A 118 -4.83 -10.86 -15.78
CA ARG A 118 -4.75 -11.91 -16.80
C ARG A 118 -4.02 -11.27 -17.99
N ILE A 119 -2.74 -11.57 -18.14
CA ILE A 119 -2.04 -11.42 -19.42
C ILE A 119 -2.53 -12.56 -20.32
#